data_AF-A0A3D4R0L6-F1
#
_entry.id   AF-A0A3D4R0L6-F1
#
_cell.length_a   1.000
_cell.length_b   1.000
_cell.length_c   1.000
_cell.angle_alpha   90.00
_cell.angle_beta   90.00
_cell.angle_gamma   90.00
#
_symmetry.space_group_name_H-M   'P 1'
#
loop_
_entity.id
_entity.type
_entity.pdbx_description
1 polymer ?
#
loop_
_entity_poly.entity_id
_entity_poly.type
_entity_poly.pdbx_seq_one_letter_code
_entity_poly.pdbx_strand_id
1 'polypeptide(L)'
;SFHVTMPDKAHTYALPYAVTEEEQIRRYGFHGTNHKFVSLCAATFLKRPVGELKMISCHLGSGASVCAIDHGRSVDTSMGMTPLEGLVMGTRAGDVDPGVLLHLLRHRGMTADEMDQMLNRKSGLLGISGASNDMRILLKAAESGDLRCEKAISTFCYRVRKYIGAYWAALGGLDALIFTGGIGENAPDIRDRICRGLETFGIVIYDDVNAKMSVRRGRINDISEPGSKIRILVIPADEEKMIARETIHALGRTRTPDDIRKFNSRPIVISTSAHHVHLTQEHFEALFGAGRKMTPRSDLSQPGQFAAVETVNLIGPKGRIDHVRILGPVRKESQVEIARTEQFKLGIEVPIRDSGDTEGTPGITIEGDSGSVDLEKGVICAKRHIHIS
;
A
#
# COMPACT_ATOMS: atom_id res chain seq x y z
N SER A 1 5.07 -4.86 -14.29
CA SER A 1 3.75 -4.20 -14.46
C SER A 1 3.15 -3.87 -13.09
N PHE A 2 1.94 -3.28 -12.99
CA PHE A 2 1.37 -2.79 -11.72
C PHE A 2 1.19 -3.86 -10.63
N HIS A 3 0.71 -5.05 -10.99
CA HIS A 3 0.40 -6.14 -10.05
C HIS A 3 1.61 -6.95 -9.58
N VAL A 4 2.81 -6.69 -10.11
CA VAL A 4 4.05 -7.37 -9.68
C VAL A 4 4.39 -7.09 -8.21
N THR A 5 3.77 -6.06 -7.63
CA THR A 5 3.93 -5.70 -6.20
C THR A 5 3.09 -6.52 -5.24
N MET A 6 2.26 -7.45 -5.73
CA MET A 6 1.47 -8.33 -4.86
C MET A 6 2.39 -9.22 -3.99
N PRO A 7 2.13 -9.35 -2.68
CA PRO A 7 2.89 -10.21 -1.79
C PRO A 7 2.58 -11.70 -2.03
N ASP A 8 3.47 -12.59 -1.60
CA ASP A 8 3.35 -14.05 -1.80
C ASP A 8 2.01 -14.63 -1.33
N LYS A 9 1.53 -14.16 -0.17
CA LYS A 9 0.23 -14.56 0.38
C LYS A 9 -0.98 -14.23 -0.50
N ALA A 10 -0.86 -13.26 -1.41
CA ALA A 10 -1.96 -12.80 -2.28
C ALA A 10 -1.89 -13.42 -3.67
N HIS A 11 -0.68 -13.77 -4.15
CA HIS A 11 -0.52 -14.33 -5.49
C HIS A 11 -0.36 -15.85 -5.56
N THR A 12 -0.06 -16.51 -4.44
CA THR A 12 0.09 -17.97 -4.39
C THR A 12 -1.28 -18.66 -4.38
N TYR A 13 -1.50 -19.60 -5.30
CA TYR A 13 -2.63 -20.52 -5.20
C TYR A 13 -2.28 -21.68 -4.26
N ALA A 14 -3.27 -22.16 -3.50
CA ALA A 14 -3.11 -23.30 -2.58
C ALA A 14 -3.10 -24.65 -3.33
N LEU A 15 -2.17 -24.78 -4.29
CA LEU A 15 -1.87 -25.99 -5.04
C LEU A 15 -0.54 -26.59 -4.55
N PRO A 16 -0.21 -27.86 -4.89
CA PRO A 16 1.10 -28.42 -4.58
C PRO A 16 2.23 -27.53 -5.09
N TYR A 17 3.17 -27.18 -4.19
CA TYR A 17 4.21 -26.20 -4.46
C TYR A 17 5.05 -26.52 -5.70
N ALA A 18 5.42 -27.80 -5.89
CA ALA A 18 6.17 -28.26 -7.05
C ALA A 18 5.47 -27.91 -8.38
N VAL A 19 4.15 -28.15 -8.46
CA VAL A 19 3.35 -27.83 -9.65
C VAL A 19 3.34 -26.32 -9.89
N THR A 20 3.21 -25.51 -8.84
CA THR A 20 3.19 -24.05 -8.99
C THR A 20 4.54 -23.47 -9.42
N GLU A 21 5.66 -24.04 -8.96
CA GLU A 21 6.99 -23.60 -9.39
C GLU A 21 7.32 -24.03 -10.82
N GLU A 22 7.09 -25.30 -11.17
CA GLU A 22 7.42 -25.83 -12.49
C GLU A 22 6.64 -25.10 -13.59
N GLU A 23 5.34 -24.87 -13.37
CA GLU A 23 4.44 -24.27 -14.35
C GLU A 23 4.25 -22.75 -14.17
N GLN A 24 4.95 -22.13 -13.21
CA GLN A 24 4.83 -20.70 -12.87
C GLN A 24 3.36 -20.27 -12.60
N ILE A 25 2.60 -21.13 -11.92
CA ILE A 25 1.19 -20.92 -11.61
C ILE A 25 1.06 -20.00 -10.39
N ARG A 26 0.56 -18.80 -10.66
CA ARG A 26 0.30 -17.76 -9.65
C ARG A 26 -0.72 -16.76 -10.19
N ARG A 27 -1.25 -15.93 -9.30
CA ARG A 27 -2.03 -14.75 -9.68
C ARG A 27 -1.11 -13.73 -10.35
N TYR A 28 -1.42 -13.37 -11.59
CA TYR A 28 -0.76 -12.27 -12.30
C TYR A 28 -1.57 -10.98 -12.22
N GLY A 29 -2.88 -11.09 -12.45
CA GLY A 29 -3.79 -9.95 -12.52
C GLY A 29 -3.71 -9.15 -13.82
N PHE A 30 -4.81 -8.50 -14.19
CA PHE A 30 -4.95 -7.70 -15.41
C PHE A 30 -5.67 -6.38 -15.11
N HIS A 31 -5.76 -5.52 -16.13
CA HIS A 31 -6.16 -4.11 -16.02
C HIS A 31 -5.20 -3.27 -15.16
N GLY A 32 -3.95 -3.71 -15.02
CA GLY A 32 -2.95 -3.03 -14.20
C GLY A 32 -2.67 -1.58 -14.65
N THR A 33 -2.68 -1.31 -15.95
CA THR A 33 -2.54 0.06 -16.49
C THR A 33 -3.68 0.95 -16.01
N ASN A 34 -4.92 0.49 -16.10
CA ASN A 34 -6.07 1.25 -15.66
C ASN A 34 -6.11 1.43 -14.13
N HIS A 35 -5.89 0.36 -13.35
CA HIS A 35 -5.84 0.43 -11.89
C HIS A 35 -4.76 1.42 -11.40
N LYS A 36 -3.57 1.39 -12.02
CA LYS A 36 -2.51 2.38 -11.77
C LYS A 36 -2.99 3.79 -12.10
N PHE A 37 -3.56 4.00 -13.28
CA PHE A 37 -4.05 5.30 -13.73
C PHE A 37 -5.07 5.91 -12.75
N VAL A 38 -6.13 5.17 -12.44
CA VAL A 38 -7.22 5.71 -11.60
C VAL A 38 -6.77 5.94 -10.16
N SER A 39 -5.82 5.15 -9.64
CA SER A 39 -5.24 5.38 -8.31
C SER A 39 -4.46 6.70 -8.22
N LEU A 40 -3.72 7.06 -9.27
CA LEU A 40 -2.99 8.34 -9.34
C LEU A 40 -3.95 9.52 -9.50
N CYS A 41 -5.01 9.33 -10.29
CA CYS A 41 -6.09 10.31 -10.42
C CYS A 41 -6.82 10.55 -9.11
N ALA A 42 -7.16 9.49 -8.36
CA ALA A 42 -7.77 9.59 -7.04
C ALA A 42 -6.86 10.33 -6.05
N ALA A 43 -5.57 9.99 -5.99
CA ALA A 43 -4.60 10.69 -5.14
C ALA A 43 -4.53 12.19 -5.46
N THR A 44 -4.52 12.54 -6.75
CA THR A 44 -4.53 13.94 -7.22
C THR A 44 -5.82 14.66 -6.79
N PHE A 45 -6.98 14.00 -6.92
CA PHE A 45 -8.28 14.55 -6.52
C PHE A 45 -8.36 14.79 -5.01
N LEU A 46 -7.89 13.82 -4.22
CA LEU A 46 -7.88 13.88 -2.76
C LEU A 46 -6.80 14.83 -2.22
N LYS A 47 -5.91 15.34 -3.09
CA LYS A 47 -4.77 16.19 -2.71
C LYS A 47 -3.89 15.54 -1.64
N ARG A 48 -3.74 14.22 -1.72
CA ARG A 48 -2.92 13.41 -0.82
C ARG A 48 -1.92 12.59 -1.64
N PRO A 49 -0.69 12.39 -1.15
CA PRO A 49 0.25 11.49 -1.80
C PRO A 49 -0.34 10.08 -1.96
N VAL A 50 -0.12 9.45 -3.12
CA VAL A 50 -0.58 8.07 -3.37
C VAL A 50 -0.01 7.07 -2.34
N GLY A 51 1.17 7.38 -1.81
CA GLY A 51 1.85 6.62 -0.77
C GLY A 51 1.24 6.76 0.63
N GLU A 52 0.14 7.49 0.80
CA GLU A 52 -0.58 7.63 2.08
C GLU A 52 -2.02 7.09 1.99
N LEU A 53 -2.38 6.48 0.86
CA LEU A 53 -3.75 6.12 0.53
C LEU A 53 -3.92 4.61 0.44
N LYS A 54 -5.02 4.13 1.01
CA LYS A 54 -5.58 2.80 0.80
C LYS A 54 -6.80 2.93 -0.11
N MET A 55 -6.78 2.24 -1.25
CA MET A 55 -7.81 2.38 -2.26
C MET A 55 -8.26 1.02 -2.78
N ILE A 56 -9.52 0.93 -3.15
CA ILE A 56 -10.06 -0.19 -3.93
C ILE A 56 -10.52 0.38 -5.26
N SER A 57 -10.00 -0.14 -6.36
CA SER A 57 -10.44 0.25 -7.70
C SER A 57 -11.23 -0.88 -8.36
N CYS A 58 -12.44 -0.55 -8.81
CA CYS A 58 -13.36 -1.43 -9.52
C CYS A 58 -13.37 -1.03 -10.99
N HIS A 59 -12.61 -1.73 -11.82
CA HIS A 59 -12.70 -1.62 -13.27
C HIS A 59 -13.84 -2.53 -13.74
N LEU A 60 -14.97 -1.94 -14.11
CA LEU A 60 -16.19 -2.65 -14.49
C LEU A 60 -16.49 -2.38 -15.96
N GLY A 61 -16.17 -3.34 -16.83
CA GLY A 61 -16.47 -3.30 -18.26
C GLY A 61 -16.90 -4.66 -18.78
N SER A 62 -16.67 -4.93 -20.07
CA SER A 62 -16.90 -6.26 -20.66
C SER A 62 -16.02 -7.34 -19.99
N GLY A 63 -14.76 -6.99 -19.70
CA GLY A 63 -13.96 -7.62 -18.66
C GLY A 63 -14.01 -6.75 -17.40
N ALA A 64 -14.03 -7.39 -16.23
CA ALA A 64 -14.14 -6.66 -14.96
C ALA A 64 -13.14 -7.19 -13.93
N SER A 65 -12.46 -6.29 -13.22
CA SER A 65 -11.61 -6.67 -12.09
C SER A 65 -11.61 -5.62 -10.98
N VAL A 66 -11.36 -6.09 -9.75
CA VAL A 66 -11.14 -5.24 -8.58
C VAL A 66 -9.67 -5.31 -8.21
N CYS A 67 -9.08 -4.22 -7.75
CA CYS A 67 -7.71 -4.18 -7.22
C CYS A 67 -7.69 -3.53 -5.84
N ALA A 68 -7.01 -4.15 -4.88
CA ALA A 68 -6.64 -3.55 -3.61
C ALA A 68 -5.30 -2.83 -3.77
N ILE A 69 -5.24 -1.56 -3.39
CA ILE A 69 -4.08 -0.69 -3.57
C ILE A 69 -3.70 -0.12 -2.22
N ASP A 70 -2.50 -0.46 -1.74
CA ASP A 70 -1.95 -0.02 -0.47
C ASP A 70 -0.72 0.86 -0.72
N HIS A 71 -0.79 2.14 -0.35
CA HIS A 71 0.31 3.10 -0.48
C HIS A 71 0.88 3.15 -1.91
N GLY A 72 -0.01 3.10 -2.91
CA GLY A 72 0.33 3.13 -4.34
C GLY A 72 0.82 1.81 -4.94
N ARG A 73 0.80 0.71 -4.19
CA ARG A 73 1.17 -0.64 -4.65
C ARG A 73 -0.06 -1.52 -4.74
N SER A 74 -0.13 -2.37 -5.76
CA SER A 74 -1.18 -3.38 -5.85
C SER A 74 -0.85 -4.52 -4.90
N VAL A 75 -1.71 -4.72 -3.90
CA VAL A 75 -1.53 -5.78 -2.89
C VAL A 75 -2.46 -6.97 -3.11
N ASP A 76 -3.53 -6.79 -3.89
CA ASP A 76 -4.42 -7.87 -4.33
C ASP A 76 -5.17 -7.46 -5.62
N THR A 77 -5.64 -8.42 -6.41
CA THR A 77 -6.41 -8.19 -7.65
C THR A 77 -7.27 -9.40 -8.00
N SER A 78 -8.51 -9.16 -8.47
CA SER A 78 -9.50 -10.25 -8.56
C SER A 78 -9.20 -11.24 -9.68
N MET A 79 -8.57 -10.78 -10.77
CA MET A 79 -8.17 -11.67 -11.85
C MET A 79 -6.92 -12.45 -11.46
N GLY A 80 -6.83 -13.66 -12.00
CA GLY A 80 -5.92 -14.70 -11.58
C GLY A 80 -4.66 -14.83 -12.40
N MET A 81 -4.27 -16.07 -12.60
CA MET A 81 -3.35 -16.47 -13.67
C MET A 81 -3.87 -16.03 -15.05
N THR A 82 -5.19 -16.08 -15.23
CA THR A 82 -5.89 -15.67 -16.45
C THR A 82 -6.95 -14.61 -16.16
N PRO A 83 -7.48 -13.91 -17.19
CA PRO A 83 -8.57 -12.96 -17.02
C PRO A 83 -9.94 -13.58 -16.69
N LEU A 84 -10.01 -14.89 -16.42
CA LEU A 84 -11.26 -15.60 -16.12
C LEU A 84 -11.66 -15.51 -14.65
N GLU A 85 -10.70 -15.57 -13.72
CA GLU A 85 -10.98 -15.54 -12.28
C GLU A 85 -11.57 -14.19 -11.84
N GLY A 86 -12.37 -14.23 -10.78
CA GLY A 86 -12.85 -13.06 -10.09
C GLY A 86 -14.31 -12.74 -10.38
N LEU A 87 -14.53 -11.56 -10.93
CA LEU A 87 -15.87 -11.03 -11.12
C LEU A 87 -16.66 -11.81 -12.17
N VAL A 88 -17.98 -11.79 -12.03
CA VAL A 88 -18.87 -12.05 -13.16
C VAL A 88 -18.61 -10.97 -14.21
N MET A 89 -18.46 -11.35 -15.48
CA MET A 89 -18.17 -10.41 -16.56
C MET A 89 -19.23 -10.53 -17.67
N GLY A 90 -19.02 -9.87 -18.81
CA GLY A 90 -19.96 -9.94 -19.93
C GLY A 90 -20.25 -11.38 -20.39
N THR A 91 -19.18 -12.13 -20.69
CA THR A 91 -19.27 -13.53 -21.15
C THR A 91 -18.46 -14.51 -20.32
N ARG A 92 -17.64 -14.01 -19.38
CA ARG A 92 -16.78 -14.83 -18.53
C ARG A 92 -17.47 -15.17 -17.22
N ALA A 93 -17.27 -16.40 -16.76
CA ALA A 93 -17.92 -16.93 -15.57
C ALA A 93 -17.50 -16.23 -14.26
N GLY A 94 -16.24 -15.79 -14.15
CA GLY A 94 -15.67 -15.38 -12.88
C GLY A 94 -15.32 -16.59 -12.01
N ASP A 95 -15.36 -16.43 -10.69
CA ASP A 95 -15.14 -17.55 -9.77
C ASP A 95 -16.20 -18.64 -9.92
N VAL A 96 -15.73 -19.85 -10.16
CA VAL A 96 -16.53 -21.08 -10.20
C VAL A 96 -15.83 -22.13 -9.34
N ASP A 97 -16.61 -22.92 -8.61
CA ASP A 97 -16.10 -24.08 -7.89
C ASP A 97 -15.42 -25.06 -8.88
N PRO A 98 -14.12 -25.39 -8.71
CA PRO A 98 -13.44 -26.37 -9.54
C PRO A 98 -14.14 -27.74 -9.58
N GLY A 99 -14.85 -28.14 -8.51
CA GLY A 99 -15.65 -29.36 -8.47
C GLY A 99 -16.75 -29.41 -9.51
N VAL A 100 -17.37 -28.27 -9.83
CA VAL A 100 -18.38 -28.15 -10.91
C VAL A 100 -17.74 -28.41 -12.27
N LEU A 101 -16.52 -27.91 -12.48
CA LEU A 101 -15.78 -28.12 -13.74
C LEU A 101 -15.44 -29.60 -13.93
N LEU A 102 -14.92 -30.24 -12.87
CA LEU A 102 -14.63 -31.67 -12.88
C LEU A 102 -15.89 -32.53 -13.10
N HIS A 103 -17.02 -32.15 -12.51
CA HIS A 103 -18.30 -32.82 -12.71
C HIS A 103 -18.72 -32.78 -14.19
N LEU A 104 -18.68 -31.60 -14.82
CA LEU A 104 -19.06 -31.43 -16.22
C LEU A 104 -18.13 -32.18 -17.18
N LEU A 105 -16.81 -32.18 -16.94
CA LEU A 105 -15.86 -32.97 -17.73
C LEU A 105 -16.18 -34.46 -17.65
N ARG A 106 -16.42 -34.98 -16.45
CA ARG A 106 -16.60 -36.43 -16.22
C ARG A 106 -17.98 -36.95 -16.64
N HIS A 107 -19.04 -36.20 -16.33
CA HIS A 107 -20.42 -36.68 -16.51
C HIS A 107 -21.08 -36.19 -17.79
N ARG A 108 -20.70 -35.01 -18.28
CA ARG A 108 -21.21 -34.47 -19.54
C ARG A 108 -20.27 -34.75 -20.71
N GLY A 109 -19.10 -35.35 -20.44
CA GLY A 109 -18.10 -35.66 -21.45
C GLY A 109 -17.55 -34.43 -22.16
N MET A 110 -17.63 -33.24 -21.53
CA MET A 110 -17.13 -32.01 -22.14
C MET A 110 -15.62 -32.10 -22.34
N THR A 111 -15.13 -31.59 -23.47
CA THR A 111 -13.70 -31.44 -23.70
C THR A 111 -13.16 -30.19 -22.99
N ALA A 112 -11.83 -30.08 -22.87
CA ALA A 112 -11.19 -28.88 -22.37
C ALA A 112 -11.54 -27.63 -23.20
N ASP A 113 -11.63 -27.76 -24.52
CA ASP A 113 -11.97 -26.65 -25.43
C ASP A 113 -13.43 -26.22 -25.29
N GLU A 114 -14.36 -27.18 -25.14
CA GLU A 114 -15.77 -26.88 -24.87
C GLU A 114 -15.95 -26.20 -23.51
N MET A 115 -15.17 -26.63 -22.51
CA MET A 115 -15.13 -26.01 -21.19
C MET A 115 -14.61 -24.58 -21.28
N ASP A 116 -13.49 -24.35 -21.96
CA ASP A 116 -12.93 -23.00 -22.16
C ASP A 116 -13.94 -22.09 -22.87
N GLN A 117 -14.55 -22.58 -23.96
CA GLN A 117 -15.56 -21.83 -24.70
C GLN A 117 -16.76 -21.49 -23.81
N MET A 118 -17.22 -22.44 -22.98
CA MET A 118 -18.32 -22.21 -22.06
C MET A 118 -17.94 -21.12 -21.05
N LEU A 119 -16.80 -21.24 -20.38
CA LEU A 119 -16.35 -20.36 -19.31
C LEU A 119 -16.00 -18.96 -19.79
N ASN A 120 -15.42 -18.82 -20.99
CA ASN A 120 -14.97 -17.53 -21.52
C ASN A 120 -16.00 -16.81 -22.40
N ARG A 121 -16.88 -17.54 -23.11
CA ARG A 121 -17.73 -16.98 -24.16
C ARG A 121 -19.22 -17.16 -23.95
N LYS A 122 -19.65 -18.15 -23.16
CA LYS A 122 -21.08 -18.50 -22.99
C LYS A 122 -21.59 -18.33 -21.54
N SER A 123 -20.76 -17.78 -20.65
CA SER A 123 -21.06 -17.62 -19.22
C SER A 123 -21.33 -16.14 -18.88
N GLY A 124 -21.15 -15.77 -17.60
CA GLY A 124 -21.27 -14.39 -17.16
C GLY A 124 -22.68 -13.83 -17.25
N LEU A 125 -22.77 -12.51 -17.48
CA LEU A 125 -24.02 -11.80 -17.72
C LEU A 125 -24.84 -12.44 -18.85
N LEU A 126 -24.18 -12.82 -19.95
CA LEU A 126 -24.81 -13.48 -21.08
C LEU A 126 -25.41 -14.83 -20.69
N GLY A 127 -24.64 -15.69 -20.02
CA GLY A 127 -25.10 -17.03 -19.65
C GLY A 127 -26.27 -17.03 -18.67
N ILE A 128 -26.23 -16.13 -17.67
CA ILE A 128 -27.30 -16.05 -16.65
C ILE A 128 -28.58 -15.46 -17.27
N SER A 129 -28.46 -14.31 -17.94
CA SER A 129 -29.62 -13.64 -18.56
C SER A 129 -30.21 -14.46 -19.70
N GLY A 130 -29.37 -15.11 -20.51
CA GLY A 130 -29.77 -15.70 -21.79
C GLY A 130 -30.10 -14.66 -22.86
N ALA A 131 -29.81 -13.37 -22.62
CA ALA A 131 -30.22 -12.26 -23.47
C ALA A 131 -29.03 -11.47 -24.02
N SER A 132 -28.18 -10.92 -23.15
CA SER A 132 -27.07 -10.05 -23.58
C SER A 132 -25.91 -10.05 -22.58
N ASN A 133 -24.71 -9.72 -23.07
CA ASN A 133 -23.56 -9.36 -22.24
C ASN A 133 -23.48 -7.85 -21.94
N ASP A 134 -24.39 -7.03 -22.48
CA ASP A 134 -24.40 -5.58 -22.32
C ASP A 134 -25.29 -5.16 -21.14
N MET A 135 -24.69 -4.57 -20.11
CA MET A 135 -25.39 -4.12 -18.91
C MET A 135 -26.55 -3.15 -19.21
N ARG A 136 -26.44 -2.32 -20.25
CA ARG A 136 -27.50 -1.35 -20.61
C ARG A 136 -28.76 -2.05 -21.12
N ILE A 137 -28.59 -3.14 -21.86
CA ILE A 137 -29.70 -3.95 -22.37
C ILE A 137 -30.34 -4.70 -21.20
N LEU A 138 -29.52 -5.27 -20.32
CA LEU A 138 -30.01 -6.01 -19.15
C LEU A 138 -30.81 -5.13 -18.19
N LEU A 139 -30.35 -3.90 -17.91
CA LEU A 139 -31.07 -2.95 -17.05
C LEU A 139 -32.47 -2.65 -17.60
N LYS A 140 -32.58 -2.33 -18.89
CA LYS A 140 -33.89 -2.09 -19.54
C LYS A 140 -34.81 -3.30 -19.51
N ALA A 141 -34.26 -4.50 -19.71
CA ALA A 141 -35.03 -5.74 -19.66
C ALA A 141 -35.51 -6.03 -18.23
N ALA A 142 -34.66 -5.80 -17.23
CA ALA A 142 -35.02 -5.94 -15.81
C ALA A 142 -36.10 -4.93 -15.38
N GLU A 143 -35.99 -3.67 -15.80
CA GLU A 143 -37.04 -2.64 -15.61
C GLU A 143 -38.37 -3.07 -16.26
N SER A 144 -38.31 -3.84 -17.34
CA SER A 144 -39.50 -4.39 -18.02
C SER A 144 -40.01 -5.71 -17.41
N GLY A 145 -39.43 -6.16 -16.29
CA GLY A 145 -39.86 -7.35 -15.55
C GLY A 145 -39.13 -8.66 -15.88
N ASP A 146 -38.05 -8.64 -16.66
CA ASP A 146 -37.26 -9.86 -16.94
C ASP A 146 -36.46 -10.32 -15.71
N LEU A 147 -36.95 -11.37 -15.07
CA LEU A 147 -36.36 -11.96 -13.85
C LEU A 147 -34.97 -12.54 -14.07
N ARG A 148 -34.64 -13.03 -15.27
CA ARG A 148 -33.30 -13.57 -15.56
C ARG A 148 -32.28 -12.45 -15.74
N CYS A 149 -32.68 -11.36 -16.38
CA CYS A 149 -31.85 -10.16 -16.47
C CYS A 149 -31.60 -9.55 -15.09
N GLU A 150 -32.63 -9.42 -14.25
CA GLU A 150 -32.49 -8.97 -12.87
C GLU A 150 -31.57 -9.89 -12.06
N LYS A 151 -31.72 -11.22 -12.19
CA LYS A 151 -30.81 -12.19 -11.55
C LYS A 151 -29.36 -12.02 -12.01
N ALA A 152 -29.12 -11.76 -13.30
CA ALA A 152 -27.77 -11.54 -13.83
C ALA A 152 -27.13 -10.27 -13.21
N ILE A 153 -27.88 -9.16 -13.18
CA ILE A 153 -27.46 -7.89 -12.58
C ILE A 153 -27.17 -8.06 -11.08
N SER A 154 -28.10 -8.66 -10.34
CA SER A 154 -27.96 -8.91 -8.91
C SER A 154 -26.76 -9.81 -8.60
N THR A 155 -26.51 -10.84 -9.40
CA THR A 155 -25.33 -11.72 -9.25
C THR A 155 -24.03 -10.97 -9.49
N PHE A 156 -23.99 -10.12 -10.52
CA PHE A 156 -22.85 -9.25 -10.81
C PHE A 156 -22.56 -8.30 -9.65
N CYS A 157 -23.56 -7.52 -9.20
CA CYS A 157 -23.40 -6.55 -8.12
C CYS A 157 -22.97 -7.22 -6.81
N TYR A 158 -23.57 -8.37 -6.49
CA TYR A 158 -23.21 -9.15 -5.31
C TYR A 158 -21.74 -9.60 -5.36
N ARG A 159 -21.26 -10.09 -6.51
CA ARG A 159 -19.87 -10.52 -6.66
C ARG A 159 -18.90 -9.35 -6.48
N VAL A 160 -19.18 -8.17 -7.05
CA VAL A 160 -18.34 -6.98 -6.85
C VAL A 160 -18.34 -6.57 -5.38
N ARG A 161 -19.51 -6.51 -4.73
CA ARG A 161 -19.62 -6.17 -3.30
C ARG A 161 -18.81 -7.12 -2.41
N LYS A 162 -18.85 -8.43 -2.68
CA LYS A 162 -18.01 -9.42 -1.97
C LYS A 162 -16.53 -9.11 -2.10
N TYR A 163 -16.05 -8.78 -3.30
CA TYR A 163 -14.65 -8.42 -3.52
C TYR A 163 -14.26 -7.12 -2.81
N ILE A 164 -15.15 -6.12 -2.80
CA ILE A 164 -14.92 -4.88 -2.03
C ILE A 164 -14.75 -5.21 -0.54
N GLY A 165 -15.64 -6.04 0.04
CA GLY A 165 -15.53 -6.46 1.43
C GLY A 165 -14.24 -7.23 1.73
N ALA A 166 -13.87 -8.18 0.85
CA ALA A 166 -12.63 -8.95 0.99
C ALA A 166 -11.39 -8.04 0.96
N TYR A 167 -11.35 -7.06 0.05
CA TYR A 167 -10.21 -6.16 -0.08
C TYR A 167 -10.20 -5.05 0.96
N TRP A 168 -11.35 -4.64 1.46
CA TRP A 168 -11.42 -3.78 2.63
C TRP A 168 -10.75 -4.48 3.84
N ALA A 169 -11.04 -5.77 4.04
CA ALA A 169 -10.40 -6.58 5.07
C ALA A 169 -8.91 -6.77 4.82
N ALA A 170 -8.49 -7.02 3.58
CA ALA A 170 -7.08 -7.16 3.22
C ALA A 170 -6.26 -5.88 3.47
N LEU A 171 -6.87 -4.71 3.28
CA LEU A 171 -6.25 -3.40 3.50
C LEU A 171 -6.31 -2.93 4.96
N GLY A 172 -7.26 -3.43 5.76
CA GLY A 172 -7.47 -2.99 7.15
C GLY A 172 -7.92 -1.53 7.25
N GLY A 173 -8.68 -1.05 6.26
CA GLY A 173 -9.13 0.34 6.14
C GLY A 173 -9.12 0.80 4.69
N LEU A 174 -9.85 1.89 4.41
CA LEU A 174 -10.04 2.39 3.05
C LEU A 174 -10.19 3.92 3.08
N ASP A 175 -9.47 4.61 2.20
CA ASP A 175 -9.62 6.05 1.96
C ASP A 175 -10.55 6.33 0.77
N ALA A 176 -10.47 5.51 -0.29
CA ALA A 176 -11.31 5.68 -1.47
C ALA A 176 -11.73 4.37 -2.14
N LEU A 177 -13.01 4.31 -2.53
CA LEU A 177 -13.57 3.32 -3.46
C LEU A 177 -13.71 3.98 -4.83
N ILE A 178 -13.11 3.39 -5.86
CA ILE A 178 -13.07 3.97 -7.21
C ILE A 178 -13.85 3.09 -8.17
N PHE A 179 -14.79 3.68 -8.91
CA PHE A 179 -15.46 3.06 -10.05
C PHE A 179 -14.90 3.61 -11.36
N THR A 180 -14.60 2.71 -12.29
CA THR A 180 -14.05 3.02 -13.62
C THR A 180 -14.45 1.93 -14.61
N GLY A 181 -14.17 2.11 -15.90
CA GLY A 181 -14.61 1.21 -16.96
C GLY A 181 -16.06 1.46 -17.38
N GLY A 182 -16.44 0.95 -18.55
CA GLY A 182 -17.70 1.30 -19.20
C GLY A 182 -18.96 1.17 -18.31
N ILE A 183 -19.05 0.13 -17.49
CA ILE A 183 -20.16 -0.06 -16.54
C ILE A 183 -19.98 0.86 -15.33
N GLY A 184 -18.80 0.87 -14.72
CA GLY A 184 -18.52 1.64 -13.49
C GLY A 184 -18.69 3.14 -13.68
N GLU A 185 -18.41 3.64 -14.88
CA GLU A 185 -18.55 5.05 -15.25
C GLU A 185 -20.02 5.43 -15.53
N ASN A 186 -20.74 4.59 -16.28
CA ASN A 186 -22.01 5.00 -16.91
C ASN A 186 -23.28 4.41 -16.26
N ALA A 187 -23.17 3.46 -15.34
CA ALA A 187 -24.33 2.78 -14.75
C ALA A 187 -24.51 3.16 -13.26
N PRO A 188 -25.23 4.27 -12.95
CA PRO A 188 -25.43 4.71 -11.56
C PRO A 188 -26.19 3.69 -10.70
N ASP A 189 -27.17 2.99 -11.27
CA ASP A 189 -27.93 1.92 -10.60
C ASP A 189 -27.00 0.77 -10.17
N ILE A 190 -26.03 0.41 -11.01
CA ILE A 190 -25.04 -0.63 -10.67
C ILE A 190 -24.14 -0.20 -9.52
N ARG A 191 -23.68 1.06 -9.51
CA ARG A 191 -22.89 1.59 -8.39
C ARG A 191 -23.69 1.58 -7.09
N ASP A 192 -24.96 1.99 -7.13
CA ASP A 192 -25.85 1.95 -5.97
C ASP A 192 -26.01 0.52 -5.43
N ARG A 193 -26.40 -0.42 -6.29
CA ARG A 193 -26.59 -1.84 -5.91
C ARG A 193 -25.33 -2.50 -5.35
N ILE A 194 -24.15 -2.11 -5.84
CA ILE A 194 -22.86 -2.59 -5.32
C ILE A 194 -22.57 -2.02 -3.92
N CYS A 195 -22.79 -0.71 -3.73
CA CYS A 195 -22.50 -0.04 -2.46
C CYS A 195 -23.53 -0.36 -1.37
N ARG A 196 -24.76 -0.71 -1.73
CA ARG A 196 -25.82 -1.04 -0.77
C ARG A 196 -25.41 -2.17 0.17
N GLY A 197 -25.53 -1.94 1.48
CA GLY A 197 -25.13 -2.85 2.54
C GLY A 197 -23.68 -2.70 3.00
N LEU A 198 -22.92 -1.73 2.46
CA LEU A 198 -21.55 -1.40 2.89
C LEU A 198 -21.47 -0.16 3.79
N GLU A 199 -22.60 0.33 4.29
CA GLU A 199 -22.69 1.56 5.09
C GLU A 199 -21.90 1.42 6.41
N THR A 200 -21.90 0.22 6.99
CA THR A 200 -21.13 -0.11 8.20
C THR A 200 -19.61 -0.04 8.01
N PHE A 201 -19.13 -0.19 6.76
CA PHE A 201 -17.73 0.02 6.40
C PHE A 201 -17.42 1.51 6.14
N GLY A 202 -18.42 2.40 6.22
CA GLY A 202 -18.29 3.82 5.91
C GLY A 202 -18.41 4.15 4.42
N ILE A 203 -18.90 3.21 3.60
CA ILE A 203 -19.13 3.40 2.16
C ILE A 203 -20.59 3.80 1.99
N VAL A 204 -20.83 5.10 1.83
CA VAL A 204 -22.17 5.67 1.67
C VAL A 204 -22.20 6.56 0.43
N ILE A 205 -23.11 6.24 -0.48
CA ILE A 205 -23.27 6.96 -1.75
C ILE A 205 -24.23 8.14 -1.56
N TYR A 206 -23.96 9.25 -2.24
CA TYR A 206 -24.89 10.37 -2.32
C TYR A 206 -25.75 10.21 -3.57
N ASP A 207 -26.95 9.66 -3.39
CA ASP A 207 -27.84 9.20 -4.47
C ASP A 207 -28.07 10.26 -5.55
N ASP A 208 -28.32 11.49 -5.11
CA ASP A 208 -28.62 12.62 -5.98
C ASP A 208 -27.45 12.94 -6.93
N VAL A 209 -26.22 12.91 -6.42
CA VAL A 209 -25.02 13.16 -7.24
C VAL A 209 -24.71 11.93 -8.09
N ASN A 210 -24.89 10.72 -7.57
CA ASN A 210 -24.69 9.49 -8.32
C ASN A 210 -25.63 9.41 -9.55
N ALA A 211 -26.89 9.79 -9.40
CA ALA A 211 -27.89 9.74 -10.45
C ALA A 211 -27.72 10.85 -11.51
N LYS A 212 -27.30 12.06 -11.10
CA LYS A 212 -27.23 13.25 -11.98
C LYS A 212 -25.87 13.44 -12.64
N MET A 213 -24.82 12.78 -12.14
CA MET A 213 -23.47 12.92 -12.70
C MET A 213 -23.44 12.47 -14.17
N SER A 214 -22.57 13.13 -14.94
CA SER A 214 -22.25 12.72 -16.30
C SER A 214 -20.76 12.48 -16.44
N VAL A 215 -20.43 11.44 -17.20
CA VAL A 215 -19.06 11.04 -17.47
C VAL A 215 -18.45 12.00 -18.48
N ARG A 216 -17.35 12.64 -18.11
CA ARG A 216 -16.56 13.47 -19.02
C ARG A 216 -15.08 13.16 -18.81
N ARG A 217 -14.37 12.86 -19.89
CA ARG A 217 -12.93 12.55 -19.84
C ARG A 217 -12.17 13.63 -19.07
N GLY A 218 -11.34 13.20 -18.11
CA GLY A 218 -10.56 14.08 -17.24
C GLY A 218 -11.31 14.71 -16.08
N ARG A 219 -12.63 14.52 -15.96
CA ARG A 219 -13.42 14.97 -14.80
C ARG A 219 -13.68 13.78 -13.87
N ILE A 220 -13.25 13.93 -12.62
CA ILE A 220 -13.55 13.00 -11.54
C ILE A 220 -14.84 13.46 -10.87
N ASN A 221 -15.76 12.52 -10.64
CA ASN A 221 -16.99 12.79 -9.89
C ASN A 221 -16.89 12.09 -8.54
N ASP A 222 -17.14 12.85 -7.47
CA ASP A 222 -17.24 12.30 -6.12
C ASP A 222 -18.71 12.11 -5.78
N ILE A 223 -19.09 10.86 -5.56
CA ILE A 223 -20.46 10.42 -5.33
C ILE A 223 -20.65 9.93 -3.89
N SER A 224 -19.76 10.30 -2.97
CA SER A 224 -19.91 9.94 -1.55
C SER A 224 -20.74 10.95 -0.77
N GLU A 225 -21.46 10.45 0.23
CA GLU A 225 -22.28 11.26 1.14
C GLU A 225 -21.43 12.37 1.78
N PRO A 226 -21.95 13.62 1.90
CA PRO A 226 -21.24 14.69 2.60
C PRO A 226 -20.79 14.26 4.00
N GLY A 227 -19.52 14.53 4.32
CA GLY A 227 -18.93 14.11 5.60
C GLY A 227 -18.42 12.65 5.65
N SER A 228 -18.62 11.85 4.60
CA SER A 228 -18.05 10.50 4.52
C SER A 228 -16.52 10.54 4.56
N LYS A 229 -15.94 9.74 5.48
CA LYS A 229 -14.49 9.56 5.60
C LYS A 229 -13.91 8.82 4.38
N ILE A 230 -14.66 7.87 3.84
CA ILE A 230 -14.31 7.15 2.61
C ILE A 230 -14.91 7.90 1.43
N ARG A 231 -14.08 8.26 0.45
CA ARG A 231 -14.58 8.90 -0.77
C ARG A 231 -14.95 7.83 -1.80
N ILE A 232 -16.07 8.02 -2.49
CA ILE A 232 -16.51 7.15 -3.58
C ILE A 232 -16.36 7.94 -4.87
N LEU A 233 -15.39 7.55 -5.69
CA LEU A 233 -14.98 8.32 -6.87
C LEU A 233 -15.35 7.56 -8.14
N VAL A 234 -15.91 8.28 -9.12
CA VAL A 234 -16.06 7.78 -10.48
C VAL A 234 -15.02 8.45 -11.35
N ILE A 235 -14.09 7.66 -11.87
CA ILE A 235 -12.92 8.12 -12.62
C ILE A 235 -12.96 7.50 -14.02
N PRO A 236 -13.18 8.31 -15.07
CA PRO A 236 -13.15 7.82 -16.44
C PRO A 236 -11.78 7.24 -16.78
N ALA A 237 -11.75 6.02 -17.32
CA ALA A 237 -10.52 5.36 -17.75
C ALA A 237 -9.85 6.16 -18.90
N ASP A 238 -8.52 6.15 -18.91
CA ASP A 238 -7.70 6.74 -19.97
C ASP A 238 -6.38 5.97 -20.08
N GLU A 239 -6.50 4.72 -20.55
CA GLU A 239 -5.38 3.79 -20.64
C GLU A 239 -4.32 4.30 -21.61
N GLU A 240 -4.71 4.95 -22.70
CA GLU A 240 -3.81 5.55 -23.68
C GLU A 240 -2.96 6.64 -23.06
N LYS A 241 -3.54 7.51 -22.23
CA LYS A 241 -2.78 8.53 -21.49
C LYS A 241 -1.81 7.90 -20.51
N MET A 242 -2.19 6.80 -19.86
CA MET A 242 -1.30 6.09 -18.95
C MET A 242 -0.15 5.42 -19.72
N ILE A 243 -0.43 4.78 -20.85
CA ILE A 243 0.59 4.22 -21.74
C ILE A 243 1.54 5.33 -22.21
N ALA A 244 1.03 6.45 -22.70
CA ALA A 244 1.87 7.58 -23.11
C ALA A 244 2.77 8.07 -21.96
N ARG A 245 2.24 8.16 -20.73
CA ARG A 245 3.00 8.54 -19.53
C ARG A 245 4.09 7.53 -19.20
N GLU A 246 3.79 6.23 -19.24
CA GLU A 246 4.78 5.18 -19.00
C GLU A 246 5.84 5.13 -20.11
N THR A 247 5.45 5.34 -21.37
CA THR A 247 6.39 5.45 -22.50
C THR A 247 7.35 6.62 -22.31
N ILE A 248 6.85 7.82 -21.96
CA ILE A 248 7.70 8.98 -21.64
C ILE A 248 8.62 8.68 -20.46
N HIS A 249 8.13 7.97 -19.44
CA HIS A 249 8.95 7.57 -18.29
C HIS A 249 10.05 6.57 -18.69
N ALA A 250 9.72 5.57 -19.51
CA ALA A 250 10.61 4.49 -19.95
C ALA A 250 11.66 4.96 -20.95
N LEU A 251 11.32 5.88 -21.86
CA LEU A 251 12.29 6.57 -22.72
C LEU A 251 13.26 7.46 -21.92
N GLY A 252 13.02 7.58 -20.61
CA GLY A 252 13.60 8.60 -19.77
C GLY A 252 12.98 9.94 -20.11
N ARG A 253 12.76 10.78 -19.08
CA ARG A 253 13.22 12.15 -19.28
C ARG A 253 14.72 11.99 -19.57
N THR A 254 15.13 12.02 -20.84
CA THR A 254 16.52 12.21 -21.23
C THR A 254 16.89 13.60 -20.72
N ARG A 255 17.12 13.70 -19.40
CA ARG A 255 17.77 14.84 -18.80
C ARG A 255 19.18 14.74 -19.31
N THR A 256 19.53 15.67 -20.17
CA THR A 256 20.91 15.80 -20.62
C THR A 256 21.80 15.99 -19.38
N PRO A 257 23.10 15.63 -19.46
CA PRO A 257 24.06 16.00 -18.42
C PRO A 257 23.97 17.50 -18.06
N ASP A 258 23.60 18.36 -19.00
CA ASP A 258 23.37 19.79 -18.78
C ASP A 258 22.09 20.09 -17.97
N ASP A 259 21.01 19.34 -18.16
CA ASP A 259 19.81 19.45 -17.32
C ASP A 259 20.10 19.05 -15.87
N ILE A 260 20.90 17.99 -15.67
CA ILE A 260 21.34 17.54 -14.34
C ILE A 260 22.22 18.60 -13.68
N ARG A 261 23.15 19.22 -14.43
CA ARG A 261 24.00 20.32 -13.93
C ARG A 261 23.21 21.58 -13.59
N LYS A 262 22.09 21.86 -14.28
CA LYS A 262 21.17 22.96 -13.95
C LYS A 262 20.39 22.71 -12.66
N PHE A 263 20.15 21.45 -12.30
CA PHE A 263 19.64 21.06 -10.98
C PHE A 263 20.78 20.92 -9.97
N ASN A 264 21.51 22.00 -9.71
CA ASN A 264 22.17 22.17 -8.41
C ASN A 264 21.09 22.49 -7.36
N SER A 265 20.19 21.54 -7.11
CA SER A 265 19.44 21.56 -5.86
C SER A 265 20.48 21.44 -4.75
N ARG A 266 20.44 22.35 -3.77
CA ARG A 266 21.17 22.17 -2.51
C ARG A 266 20.99 20.71 -2.07
N PRO A 267 22.08 19.98 -1.76
CA PRO A 267 21.95 18.63 -1.25
C PRO A 267 20.98 18.66 -0.07
N ILE A 268 19.85 17.95 -0.19
CA ILE A 268 18.99 17.73 0.97
C ILE A 268 19.76 16.75 1.84
N VAL A 269 20.34 17.26 2.92
CA VAL A 269 21.10 16.44 3.86
C VAL A 269 20.10 15.60 4.63
N ILE A 270 19.84 14.38 4.15
CA ILE A 270 19.09 13.38 4.90
C ILE A 270 20.03 12.83 5.96
N SER A 271 19.95 13.37 7.17
CA SER A 271 20.57 12.76 8.33
C SER A 271 19.56 11.84 9.00
N THR A 272 19.98 10.61 9.30
CA THR A 272 19.29 9.76 10.29
C THR A 272 20.04 9.94 11.60
N SER A 273 19.31 10.06 12.71
CA SER A 273 19.93 10.17 14.04
C SER A 273 20.91 9.00 14.20
N ALA A 274 22.20 9.30 14.14
CA ALA A 274 23.27 8.34 14.31
C ALA A 274 23.31 7.95 15.79
N HIS A 275 23.78 6.74 16.11
CA HIS A 275 24.04 6.34 17.49
C HIS A 275 24.85 7.43 18.20
N HIS A 276 24.45 7.78 19.41
CA HIS A 276 25.15 8.81 20.18
C HIS A 276 24.84 8.68 21.67
N VAL A 277 25.63 9.40 22.47
CA VAL A 277 25.52 9.44 23.92
C VAL A 277 25.31 10.87 24.38
N HIS A 278 24.40 11.03 25.34
CA HIS A 278 24.32 12.22 26.18
C HIS A 278 24.86 11.89 27.56
N LEU A 279 25.63 12.81 28.14
CA LEU A 279 26.28 12.59 29.43
C LEU A 279 25.92 13.69 30.43
N THR A 280 25.89 13.32 31.71
CA THR A 280 26.00 14.27 32.82
C THR A 280 27.43 14.80 32.92
N GLN A 281 27.61 15.93 33.62
CA GLN A 281 28.95 16.48 33.88
C GLN A 281 29.80 15.48 34.68
N GLU A 282 29.21 14.85 35.69
CA GLU A 282 29.86 13.83 36.52
C GLU A 282 30.37 12.65 35.69
N HIS A 283 29.51 12.07 34.83
CA HIS A 283 29.91 10.97 33.98
C HIS A 283 30.94 11.38 32.92
N PHE A 284 30.84 12.60 32.37
CA PHE A 284 31.86 13.09 31.45
C PHE A 284 33.23 13.20 32.13
N GLU A 285 33.29 13.73 33.35
CA GLU A 285 34.52 13.83 34.12
C GLU A 285 35.08 12.45 34.53
N ALA A 286 34.23 11.50 34.88
CA ALA A 286 34.65 10.13 35.16
C ALA A 286 35.28 9.44 33.93
N LEU A 287 34.77 9.74 32.73
CA LEU A 287 35.23 9.13 31.48
C LEU A 287 36.48 9.80 30.90
N PHE A 288 36.68 11.10 31.10
CA PHE A 288 37.73 11.87 30.42
C PHE A 288 38.69 12.63 31.35
N GLY A 289 38.39 12.71 32.65
CA GLY A 289 39.19 13.37 33.69
C GLY A 289 38.43 14.49 34.42
N ALA A 290 38.71 14.61 35.72
CA ALA A 290 38.08 15.59 36.61
C ALA A 290 38.27 17.04 36.11
N GLY A 291 37.20 17.84 36.15
CA GLY A 291 37.18 19.24 35.73
C GLY A 291 37.26 19.49 34.23
N ARG A 292 37.24 18.44 33.37
CA ARG A 292 37.20 18.62 31.92
C ARG A 292 35.80 19.02 31.43
N LYS A 293 35.78 19.72 30.30
CA LYS A 293 34.56 20.10 29.57
C LYS A 293 34.59 19.51 28.17
N MET A 294 33.41 19.18 27.65
CA MET A 294 33.25 18.70 26.28
C MET A 294 33.79 19.73 25.28
N THR A 295 34.55 19.25 24.29
CA THR A 295 35.12 20.10 23.25
C THR A 295 34.19 20.13 22.04
N PRO A 296 33.60 21.29 21.66
CA PRO A 296 32.72 21.35 20.49
C PRO A 296 33.48 21.03 19.18
N ARG A 297 32.94 20.13 18.37
CA ARG A 297 33.47 19.78 17.05
C ARG A 297 32.66 20.40 15.92
N SER A 298 31.33 20.30 16.00
CA SER A 298 30.41 20.81 14.98
C SER A 298 29.04 21.07 15.58
N ASP A 299 28.39 22.14 15.15
CA ASP A 299 27.02 22.46 15.57
C ASP A 299 26.02 21.44 15.02
N LEU A 300 24.98 21.17 15.82
CA LEU A 300 23.82 20.39 15.40
C LEU A 300 22.70 21.33 14.94
N SER A 301 21.68 20.77 14.28
CA SER A 301 20.54 21.54 13.80
C SER A 301 19.74 22.22 14.91
N GLN A 302 19.77 21.67 16.13
CA GLN A 302 19.15 22.32 17.28
C GLN A 302 20.07 23.44 17.81
N PRO A 303 19.58 24.69 17.95
CA PRO A 303 20.38 25.81 18.45
C PRO A 303 21.03 25.49 19.81
N GLY A 304 22.35 25.70 19.89
CA GLY A 304 23.14 25.49 21.11
C GLY A 304 23.53 24.04 21.41
N GLN A 305 23.16 23.08 20.57
CA GLN A 305 23.60 21.69 20.67
C GLN A 305 24.78 21.43 19.71
N PHE A 306 25.72 20.58 20.10
CA PHE A 306 26.92 20.29 19.31
C PHE A 306 27.35 18.84 19.44
N ALA A 307 28.02 18.31 18.42
CA ALA A 307 28.77 17.07 18.53
C ALA A 307 30.14 17.37 19.18
N ALA A 308 30.52 16.61 20.20
CA ALA A 308 31.80 16.78 20.89
C ALA A 308 32.95 16.13 20.08
N VAL A 309 34.21 16.52 20.33
CA VAL A 309 35.41 15.85 19.76
C VAL A 309 35.57 14.47 20.38
N GLU A 310 35.30 14.37 21.68
CA GLU A 310 35.36 13.16 22.48
C GLU A 310 34.36 12.10 21.98
N THR A 311 34.76 10.83 22.14
CA THR A 311 33.93 9.66 21.82
C THR A 311 34.08 8.62 22.90
N VAL A 312 33.06 7.78 23.07
CA VAL A 312 33.06 6.69 24.05
C VAL A 312 32.89 5.34 23.35
N ASN A 313 33.29 4.28 24.03
CA ASN A 313 32.96 2.92 23.65
C ASN A 313 31.77 2.44 24.49
N LEU A 314 30.86 1.70 23.86
CA LEU A 314 29.73 1.05 24.52
C LEU A 314 30.07 -0.43 24.68
N ILE A 315 29.96 -0.96 25.89
CA ILE A 315 30.27 -2.36 26.20
C ILE A 315 29.00 -3.02 26.71
N GLY A 316 28.51 -3.99 25.95
CA GLY A 316 27.37 -4.82 26.31
C GLY A 316 27.75 -6.29 26.54
N PRO A 317 26.82 -7.13 27.02
CA PRO A 317 27.11 -8.53 27.38
C PRO A 317 27.69 -9.39 26.25
N LYS A 318 27.40 -9.08 24.98
CA LYS A 318 27.86 -9.86 23.82
C LYS A 318 28.97 -9.20 23.02
N GLY A 319 29.27 -7.93 23.24
CA GLY A 319 30.22 -7.21 22.41
C GLY A 319 30.31 -5.72 22.69
N ARG A 320 31.06 -5.02 21.83
CA ARG A 320 31.36 -3.59 21.98
C ARG A 320 31.09 -2.78 20.71
N ILE A 321 30.84 -1.48 20.89
CA ILE A 321 30.77 -0.48 19.81
C ILE A 321 31.74 0.63 20.14
N ASP A 322 32.63 0.93 19.19
CA ASP A 322 33.71 1.88 19.38
C ASP A 322 33.36 3.26 18.82
N HIS A 323 33.96 4.30 19.38
CA HIS A 323 33.93 5.68 18.87
C HIS A 323 32.52 6.28 18.71
N VAL A 324 31.61 5.95 19.64
CA VAL A 324 30.27 6.53 19.68
C VAL A 324 30.35 8.01 20.05
N ARG A 325 29.66 8.85 19.27
CA ARG A 325 29.72 10.31 19.41
C ARG A 325 28.98 10.77 20.67
N ILE A 326 29.57 11.72 21.39
CA ILE A 326 28.91 12.43 22.48
C ILE A 326 28.26 13.71 21.94
N LEU A 327 27.00 13.97 22.30
CA LEU A 327 26.32 15.22 21.95
C LEU A 327 26.18 16.10 23.20
N GLY A 328 26.70 17.32 23.09
CA GLY A 328 26.64 18.35 24.11
C GLY A 328 25.52 19.38 23.85
N PRO A 329 25.19 20.22 24.85
CA PRO A 329 25.81 20.28 26.18
C PRO A 329 25.42 19.10 27.08
N VAL A 330 26.07 19.00 28.24
CA VAL A 330 25.74 18.00 29.27
C VAL A 330 24.24 18.03 29.63
N ARG A 331 23.68 16.86 29.92
CA ARG A 331 22.29 16.69 30.35
C ARG A 331 22.20 16.41 31.85
N LYS A 332 20.97 16.44 32.38
CA LYS A 332 20.68 16.05 33.77
C LYS A 332 20.83 14.54 34.00
N GLU A 333 20.60 13.74 32.97
CA GLU A 333 20.76 12.29 32.99
C GLU A 333 21.57 11.84 31.77
N SER A 334 22.38 10.79 31.95
CA SER A 334 23.07 10.14 30.85
C SER A 334 22.13 9.21 30.08
N GLN A 335 22.30 9.17 28.77
CA GLN A 335 21.45 8.38 27.89
C GLN A 335 22.27 7.91 26.69
N VAL A 336 22.02 6.68 26.25
CA VAL A 336 22.66 6.07 25.09
C VAL A 336 21.58 5.75 24.06
N GLU A 337 21.74 6.28 22.85
CA GLU A 337 20.88 5.98 21.71
C GLU A 337 21.61 5.03 20.76
N ILE A 338 21.07 3.83 20.54
CA ILE A 338 21.62 2.82 19.64
C ILE A 338 20.65 2.46 18.50
N ALA A 339 21.21 2.01 17.39
CA ALA A 339 20.44 1.46 16.28
C ALA A 339 19.91 0.05 16.61
N ARG A 340 18.84 -0.37 15.92
CA ARG A 340 18.28 -1.73 16.09
C ARG A 340 19.29 -2.84 15.77
N THR A 341 20.20 -2.62 14.84
CA THR A 341 21.27 -3.57 14.49
C THR A 341 22.32 -3.71 15.60
N GLU A 342 22.52 -2.66 16.39
CA GLU A 342 23.52 -2.60 17.45
C GLU A 342 23.09 -3.36 18.71
N GLN A 343 21.77 -3.50 18.92
CA GLN A 343 21.19 -4.36 19.96
C GLN A 343 21.73 -5.79 19.88
N PHE A 344 21.82 -6.34 18.67
CA PHE A 344 22.33 -7.70 18.47
C PHE A 344 23.83 -7.81 18.79
N LYS A 345 24.60 -6.78 18.44
CA LYS A 345 26.05 -6.74 18.66
C LYS A 345 26.40 -6.57 20.14
N LEU A 346 25.68 -5.69 20.83
CA LEU A 346 25.86 -5.44 22.27
C LEU A 346 25.22 -6.56 23.11
N GLY A 347 24.19 -7.23 22.60
CA GLY A 347 23.43 -8.24 23.34
C GLY A 347 22.46 -7.65 24.35
N ILE A 348 21.89 -6.48 24.04
CA ILE A 348 20.96 -5.75 24.90
C ILE A 348 19.67 -5.51 24.11
N GLU A 349 18.54 -5.91 24.66
CA GLU A 349 17.22 -5.63 24.08
C GLU A 349 16.73 -4.27 24.59
N VAL A 350 16.55 -3.30 23.69
CA VAL A 350 16.21 -1.92 24.09
C VAL A 350 14.88 -1.47 23.47
N PRO A 351 14.03 -0.76 24.23
CA PRO A 351 12.75 -0.27 23.74
C PRO A 351 12.93 0.90 22.76
N ILE A 352 11.93 1.11 21.89
CA ILE A 352 11.85 2.30 21.05
C ILE A 352 11.20 3.43 21.84
N ARG A 353 11.93 4.53 22.09
CA ARG A 353 11.51 5.66 22.95
C ARG A 353 11.88 7.00 22.35
N ASP A 354 11.25 8.07 22.84
CA ASP A 354 11.69 9.45 22.55
C ASP A 354 12.95 9.78 23.38
N SER A 355 13.82 10.66 22.87
CA SER A 355 15.04 11.07 23.59
C SER A 355 14.65 11.70 24.93
N GLY A 356 15.26 11.23 26.03
CA GLY A 356 14.94 11.63 27.41
C GLY A 356 13.94 10.73 28.16
N ASP A 357 13.25 9.80 27.48
CA ASP A 357 12.40 8.79 28.14
C ASP A 357 13.22 7.54 28.51
N THR A 358 13.91 7.61 29.65
CA THR A 358 14.87 6.60 30.13
C THR A 358 14.27 5.63 31.15
N GLU A 359 13.00 5.78 31.53
CA GLU A 359 12.39 4.98 32.60
C GLU A 359 12.13 3.53 32.15
N GLY A 360 12.52 2.57 32.98
CA GLY A 360 12.39 1.13 32.69
C GLY A 360 13.27 0.65 31.52
N THR A 361 14.28 1.43 31.13
CA THR A 361 15.24 1.07 30.07
C THR A 361 16.44 0.33 30.65
N PRO A 362 17.09 -0.56 29.88
CA PRO A 362 18.29 -1.25 30.34
C PRO A 362 19.49 -0.30 30.46
N GLY A 363 20.47 -0.74 31.23
CA GLY A 363 21.77 -0.11 31.41
C GLY A 363 22.83 -0.56 30.40
N ILE A 364 24.01 0.07 30.45
CA ILE A 364 25.20 -0.30 29.67
C ILE A 364 26.46 0.28 30.30
N THR A 365 27.60 -0.37 30.09
CA THR A 365 28.91 0.17 30.44
C THR A 365 29.41 1.10 29.34
N ILE A 366 29.82 2.30 29.72
CA ILE A 366 30.43 3.31 28.85
C ILE A 366 31.90 3.43 29.23
N GLU A 367 32.79 3.37 28.25
CA GLU A 367 34.25 3.50 28.43
C GLU A 367 34.75 4.75 27.69
N GLY A 368 35.53 5.58 28.37
CA GLY A 368 36.22 6.75 27.82
C GLY A 368 37.72 6.65 28.00
N ASP A 369 38.44 7.72 27.65
CA ASP A 369 39.92 7.71 27.63
C ASP A 369 40.55 7.50 29.03
N SER A 370 39.86 7.89 30.10
CA SER A 370 40.39 7.94 31.47
C SER A 370 39.66 7.03 32.45
N GLY A 371 38.57 6.38 32.05
CA GLY A 371 37.77 5.53 32.93
C GLY A 371 36.53 4.95 32.27
N SER A 372 35.73 4.23 33.06
CA SER A 372 34.45 3.67 32.65
C SER A 372 33.34 4.00 33.65
N VAL A 373 32.11 4.02 33.17
CA VAL A 373 30.89 4.28 33.94
C VAL A 373 29.86 3.22 33.59
N ASP A 374 29.29 2.58 34.61
CA ASP A 374 28.16 1.67 34.46
C ASP A 374 26.85 2.43 34.63
N LEU A 375 26.08 2.55 33.55
CA LEU A 375 24.72 3.08 33.63
C LEU A 375 23.78 1.97 34.07
N GLU A 376 23.00 2.22 35.12
CA GLU A 376 21.92 1.31 35.56
C GLU A 376 20.71 1.32 34.60
N LYS A 377 20.49 2.44 33.92
CA LYS A 377 19.41 2.67 32.94
C LYS A 377 19.83 3.73 31.92
N GLY A 378 19.08 3.86 30.82
CA GLY A 378 19.20 4.97 29.87
C GLY A 378 19.54 4.55 28.44
N VAL A 379 19.52 3.26 28.11
CA VAL A 379 19.78 2.80 26.74
C VAL A 379 18.46 2.63 25.97
N ILE A 380 18.33 3.34 24.85
CA ILE A 380 17.13 3.30 24.01
C ILE A 380 17.46 3.14 22.53
N CYS A 381 16.47 2.71 21.75
CA CYS A 381 16.43 2.95 20.32
C CYS A 381 15.57 4.20 20.08
N ALA A 382 16.15 5.27 19.56
CA ALA A 382 15.38 6.50 19.34
C ALA A 382 14.25 6.29 18.33
N LYS A 383 13.07 6.81 18.65
CA LYS A 383 11.94 6.92 17.72
C LYS A 383 12.34 7.87 16.60
N ARG A 384 12.51 7.33 15.39
CA ARG A 384 13.08 8.08 14.27
C ARG A 384 12.18 9.26 13.87
N HIS A 385 12.80 10.43 13.73
CA HIS A 385 12.23 11.58 13.03
C HIS A 385 13.19 11.97 11.89
N ILE A 386 12.64 12.38 10.75
CA ILE A 386 13.44 12.82 9.59
C ILE A 386 13.67 14.33 9.76
N HIS A 387 14.94 14.73 9.89
CA HIS A 387 15.32 16.14 9.78
C HIS A 387 15.47 16.49 8.31
N ILE A 388 14.62 17.41 7.82
CA ILE A 388 14.73 17.99 6.49
C ILE A 388 15.21 19.43 6.70
N SER A 389 16.47 19.70 6.36
CA SER A 389 17.07 21.05 6.40
C SER A 389 17.16 21.67 5.01
#